data_AF-A0A536PCJ3-F1
#
_entry.id   AF-A0A536PCJ3-F1
#
_cell.length_a   1.000
_cell.length_b   1.000
_cell.length_c   1.000
_cell.angle_alpha   90.00
_cell.angle_beta   90.00
_cell.angle_gamma   90.00
#
_symmetry.space_group_name_H-M   'P 1'
#
loop_
_entity.id
_entity.type
_entity.pdbx_description
1 polymer ?
#
loop_
_entity_poly.entity_id
_entity_poly.type
_entity_poly.pdbx_seq_one_letter_code
_entity_poly.pdbx_strand_id
1 'polypeptide(L)'
;MRRGGLATALSIALGVLIGIGAAVGLSRATPPAALVTPEPSIIPATIPPPGASAAATTASPTRTPLPIIVSAYSYGGRRYAAVTTPVGFMYAAPFAGTVQVRTYQLIGGEIRLGSNVPSQPFFPYITLTSAERRIVYRPGALDSDTQIVAPDGAKLDAGAPLYKVIGAGASSWRTFYDPSVTAQLIVSLAALPGDAELDPVPLFAGP
;
A
#
# COMPACT_ATOMS: atom_id res chain seq x y z
N MET A 1 11.78 -56.56 17.70
CA MET A 1 12.69 -56.55 16.53
C MET A 1 12.46 -55.24 15.79
N ARG A 2 13.37 -54.24 15.90
CA ARG A 2 14.38 -53.82 14.89
C ARG A 2 13.69 -53.39 13.58
N ARG A 3 13.80 -52.17 13.01
CA ARG A 3 14.76 -51.04 12.92
C ARG A 3 13.92 -49.81 12.43
N GLY A 4 14.23 -48.51 12.52
CA GLY A 4 15.48 -47.76 12.66
C GLY A 4 15.63 -46.75 11.50
N GLY A 5 15.76 -45.45 11.80
CA GLY A 5 16.31 -44.38 10.92
C GLY A 5 15.36 -43.85 9.83
N LEU A 6 15.36 -42.58 9.40
CA LEU A 6 16.37 -41.52 9.45
C LEU A 6 15.68 -40.14 9.33
N ALA A 7 16.08 -39.20 10.20
CA ALA A 7 15.90 -37.77 9.97
C ALA A 7 16.87 -37.32 8.87
N THR A 8 16.40 -36.48 7.94
CA THR A 8 17.28 -35.80 6.97
C THR A 8 17.13 -34.30 7.14
N ALA A 9 18.10 -33.69 7.82
CA ALA A 9 18.33 -32.26 7.81
C ALA A 9 19.15 -31.92 6.55
N LEU A 10 18.74 -30.91 5.80
CA LEU A 10 19.54 -30.37 4.71
C LEU A 10 20.04 -28.98 5.10
N SER A 11 21.31 -28.93 5.50
CA SER A 11 22.10 -27.71 5.63
C SER A 11 22.83 -27.49 4.31
N ILE A 12 22.78 -26.28 3.76
CA ILE A 12 23.72 -25.85 2.72
C ILE A 12 24.36 -24.55 3.20
N ALA A 13 25.65 -24.67 3.54
CA ALA A 13 26.57 -23.58 3.77
C ALA A 13 27.78 -23.78 2.84
N LEU A 14 28.16 -22.73 2.10
CA LEU A 14 29.46 -22.49 1.47
C LEU A 14 29.41 -20.99 1.07
N GLY A 15 30.28 -20.06 1.51
CA GLY A 15 31.74 -20.11 1.72
C GLY A 15 32.42 -19.36 0.56
N VAL A 16 32.52 -18.02 0.59
CA VAL A 16 33.71 -17.17 0.91
C VAL A 16 34.90 -17.27 -0.08
N LEU A 17 35.34 -16.13 -0.66
CA LEU A 17 36.77 -15.71 -0.82
C LEU A 17 36.86 -14.26 -1.39
N ILE A 18 37.31 -13.21 -0.66
CA ILE A 18 38.65 -12.66 -0.33
C ILE A 18 39.29 -11.71 -1.38
N GLY A 19 39.75 -10.55 -0.87
CA GLY A 19 40.89 -9.71 -1.32
C GLY A 19 40.87 -8.37 -0.58
N ILE A 20 41.52 -8.13 0.58
CA ILE A 20 42.97 -7.90 0.89
C ILE A 20 43.59 -6.82 -0.02
N GLY A 21 44.26 -5.75 0.43
CA GLY A 21 44.84 -5.37 1.74
C GLY A 21 45.02 -3.84 1.87
N ALA A 22 45.19 -3.31 3.09
CA ALA A 22 46.48 -3.00 3.76
C ALA A 22 47.08 -1.65 3.29
N ALA A 23 47.63 -0.72 4.10
CA ALA A 23 47.89 -0.61 5.54
C ALA A 23 48.27 0.85 5.90
N VAL A 24 48.01 1.24 7.16
CA VAL A 24 48.84 2.02 8.12
C VAL A 24 49.67 3.24 7.65
N GLY A 25 49.48 4.37 8.35
CA GLY A 25 50.48 5.43 8.49
C GLY A 25 50.09 6.54 9.49
N LEU A 26 50.76 6.58 10.66
CA LEU A 26 50.66 7.60 11.71
C LEU A 26 51.37 8.91 11.31
N SER A 27 50.85 10.06 11.80
CA SER A 27 51.57 11.04 12.65
C SER A 27 51.19 12.51 12.43
N ARG A 28 51.10 13.20 13.56
CA ARG A 28 50.87 14.64 13.79
C ARG A 28 52.11 15.47 13.44
N ALA A 29 51.94 16.67 12.87
CA ALA A 29 52.90 17.78 13.00
C ALA A 29 52.23 19.15 12.71
N THR A 30 52.58 20.15 13.50
CA THR A 30 52.19 21.59 13.38
C THR A 30 53.48 22.47 13.48
N PRO A 31 53.45 23.80 13.22
CA PRO A 31 54.13 24.56 12.14
C PRO A 31 55.44 25.28 12.56
N PRO A 32 56.08 26.12 11.68
CA PRO A 32 55.93 27.59 11.81
C PRO A 32 56.09 28.50 10.53
N ALA A 33 55.47 29.70 10.63
CA ALA A 33 55.77 31.08 10.17
C ALA A 33 56.43 31.50 8.81
N ALA A 34 55.65 32.31 8.06
CA ALA A 34 55.87 33.65 7.46
C ALA A 34 57.03 34.00 6.48
N LEU A 35 56.70 34.67 5.36
CA LEU A 35 57.36 35.90 4.84
C LEU A 35 56.59 36.59 3.67
N VAL A 36 56.00 37.77 3.97
CA VAL A 36 56.02 39.08 3.27
C VAL A 36 55.44 39.28 1.83
N THR A 37 54.50 40.26 1.75
CA THR A 37 53.79 40.96 0.63
C THR A 37 54.73 41.85 -0.24
N PRO A 38 54.36 42.47 -1.41
CA PRO A 38 53.21 43.37 -1.61
C PRO A 38 52.40 43.24 -2.93
N GLU A 39 51.23 43.87 -2.88
CA GLU A 39 50.16 44.06 -3.87
C GLU A 39 50.54 45.00 -5.04
N PRO A 40 49.83 44.92 -6.19
CA PRO A 40 49.41 46.13 -6.87
C PRO A 40 47.89 46.19 -7.06
N SER A 41 47.32 47.29 -6.57
CA SER A 41 45.91 47.62 -6.58
C SER A 41 45.32 47.71 -7.99
N ILE A 42 44.11 47.18 -8.17
CA ILE A 42 43.26 47.46 -9.34
C ILE A 42 41.86 47.84 -8.84
N ILE A 43 41.54 49.11 -9.05
CA ILE A 43 40.25 49.85 -9.10
C ILE A 43 38.97 49.03 -8.83
N PRO A 44 38.07 49.46 -7.92
CA PRO A 44 36.84 48.73 -7.61
C PRO A 44 35.78 48.87 -8.73
N ALA A 45 35.33 47.75 -9.27
CA ALA A 45 34.09 47.67 -10.04
C ALA A 45 32.93 47.38 -9.08
N THR A 46 31.96 48.30 -9.01
CA THR A 46 30.71 48.13 -8.25
C THR A 46 29.89 46.98 -8.85
N ILE A 47 29.79 45.86 -8.14
CA ILE A 47 28.89 44.75 -8.47
C ILE A 47 27.51 45.06 -7.86
N PRO A 48 26.41 45.12 -8.63
CA PRO A 48 25.07 45.23 -8.06
C PRO A 48 24.69 43.92 -7.34
N PRO A 49 23.90 43.97 -6.24
CA PRO A 49 23.53 42.78 -5.49
C PRO A 49 22.72 41.81 -6.37
N PRO A 50 22.88 40.48 -6.22
CA PRO A 50 22.04 39.53 -6.92
C PRO A 50 20.59 39.69 -6.44
N GLY A 51 19.73 40.13 -7.36
CA GLY A 51 18.29 40.20 -7.15
C GLY A 51 17.73 38.82 -6.83
N ALA A 52 16.87 38.77 -5.81
CA ALA A 52 16.17 37.56 -5.41
C ALA A 52 15.38 37.00 -6.60
N SER A 53 15.78 35.81 -7.07
CA SER A 53 14.99 35.03 -8.02
C SER A 53 13.71 34.59 -7.31
N ALA A 54 12.61 35.28 -7.58
CA ALA A 54 11.28 34.91 -7.10
C ALA A 54 10.95 33.49 -7.59
N ALA A 55 10.85 32.54 -6.66
CA ALA A 55 10.32 31.22 -6.96
C ALA A 55 8.88 31.37 -7.45
N ALA A 56 8.63 31.03 -8.71
CA ALA A 56 7.28 30.92 -9.22
C ALA A 56 6.60 29.74 -8.50
N THR A 57 5.75 30.05 -7.51
CA THR A 57 4.84 29.07 -6.92
C THR A 57 3.86 28.63 -8.00
N THR A 58 4.17 27.52 -8.67
CA THR A 58 3.18 26.85 -9.53
C THR A 58 2.06 26.34 -8.63
N ALA A 59 0.93 27.03 -8.64
CA ALA A 59 -0.28 26.54 -8.00
C ALA A 59 -0.63 25.18 -8.63
N SER A 60 -0.58 24.11 -7.82
CA SER A 60 -1.03 22.79 -8.23
C SER A 60 -2.52 22.88 -8.58
N PRO A 61 -2.98 22.37 -9.75
CA PRO A 61 -4.39 22.41 -10.08
C PRO A 61 -5.17 21.61 -9.04
N THR A 62 -6.11 22.28 -8.36
CA THR A 62 -7.10 21.61 -7.52
C THR A 62 -7.96 20.73 -8.43
N ARG A 63 -7.67 19.42 -8.51
CA ARG A 63 -8.58 18.47 -9.16
C ARG A 63 -9.89 18.47 -8.38
N THR A 64 -10.98 18.77 -9.06
CA THR A 64 -12.32 18.47 -8.56
C THR A 64 -12.39 16.99 -8.19
N PRO A 65 -12.74 16.62 -6.95
CA PRO A 65 -12.93 15.22 -6.59
C PRO A 65 -13.99 14.61 -7.50
N LEU A 66 -13.63 13.56 -8.24
CA LEU A 66 -14.61 12.77 -8.97
C LEU A 66 -15.58 12.13 -7.96
N PRO A 67 -16.87 12.05 -8.27
CA PRO A 67 -17.86 11.53 -7.33
C PRO A 67 -17.65 10.02 -7.10
N ILE A 68 -17.97 9.58 -5.88
CA ILE A 68 -18.16 8.16 -5.58
C ILE A 68 -19.60 7.82 -5.95
N ILE A 69 -19.79 6.75 -6.72
CA ILE A 69 -21.11 6.24 -7.08
C ILE A 69 -21.34 4.95 -6.30
N VAL A 70 -22.46 4.87 -5.60
CA VAL A 70 -22.83 3.72 -4.77
C VAL A 70 -24.16 3.17 -5.27
N SER A 71 -24.24 1.87 -5.49
CA SER A 71 -25.50 1.19 -5.80
C SER A 71 -25.67 -0.07 -4.96
N ALA A 72 -26.93 -0.40 -4.66
CA ALA A 72 -27.27 -1.69 -4.11
C ALA A 72 -26.99 -2.78 -5.14
N TYR A 73 -26.33 -3.86 -4.72
CA TYR A 73 -26.00 -5.00 -5.56
C TYR A 73 -26.37 -6.28 -4.83
N SER A 74 -26.92 -7.25 -5.56
CA SER A 74 -27.35 -8.53 -4.98
C SER A 74 -26.78 -9.68 -5.80
N TYR A 75 -26.23 -10.67 -5.12
CA TYR A 75 -25.68 -11.87 -5.76
C TYR A 75 -25.81 -13.08 -4.83
N GLY A 76 -26.27 -14.22 -5.37
CA GLY A 76 -26.42 -15.45 -4.59
C GLY A 76 -27.33 -15.31 -3.35
N GLY A 77 -28.38 -14.48 -3.44
CA GLY A 77 -29.32 -14.24 -2.34
C GLY A 77 -28.81 -13.32 -1.22
N ARG A 78 -27.64 -12.70 -1.40
CA ARG A 78 -27.02 -11.78 -0.44
C ARG A 78 -26.97 -10.34 -0.95
N ARG A 79 -27.03 -9.38 -0.04
CA ARG A 79 -26.91 -7.94 -0.28
C ARG A 79 -25.48 -7.45 -0.18
N TYR A 80 -25.13 -6.56 -1.09
CA TYR A 80 -23.84 -5.93 -1.21
C TYR A 80 -24.01 -4.46 -1.63
N ALA A 81 -22.93 -3.70 -1.51
CA ALA A 81 -22.77 -2.42 -2.19
C ALA A 81 -21.79 -2.59 -3.34
N ALA A 82 -22.17 -2.12 -4.52
CA ALA A 82 -21.24 -1.89 -5.62
C ALA A 82 -20.83 -0.42 -5.62
N VAL A 83 -19.52 -0.17 -5.57
CA VAL A 83 -18.98 1.18 -5.41
C VAL A 83 -17.99 1.47 -6.53
N THR A 84 -18.23 2.56 -7.26
CA THR A 84 -17.35 3.11 -8.28
C THR A 84 -16.66 4.34 -7.70
N THR A 85 -15.33 4.34 -7.71
CA THR A 85 -14.51 5.27 -6.94
C THR A 85 -13.33 5.74 -7.78
N PRO A 86 -12.95 7.03 -7.71
CA PRO A 86 -11.81 7.51 -8.48
C PRO A 86 -10.47 6.98 -7.95
N VAL A 87 -9.52 6.84 -8.88
CA VAL A 87 -8.12 6.60 -8.57
C VAL A 87 -7.59 7.71 -7.66
N GLY A 88 -6.90 7.32 -6.60
CA GLY A 88 -6.38 8.18 -5.55
C GLY A 88 -7.23 8.19 -4.29
N PHE A 89 -8.46 7.66 -4.32
CA PHE A 89 -9.33 7.64 -3.15
C PHE A 89 -8.78 6.73 -2.05
N MET A 90 -8.86 7.21 -0.80
CA MET A 90 -8.44 6.49 0.39
C MET A 90 -9.68 6.01 1.15
N TYR A 91 -9.83 4.70 1.29
CA TYR A 91 -10.84 4.13 2.17
C TYR A 91 -10.34 4.17 3.60
N ALA A 92 -11.20 4.63 4.51
CA ALA A 92 -10.96 4.64 5.94
C ALA A 92 -11.82 3.57 6.63
N ALA A 93 -11.40 3.17 7.83
CA ALA A 93 -12.15 2.28 8.70
C ALA A 93 -13.47 2.96 9.15
N PRO A 94 -14.65 2.41 8.84
CA PRO A 94 -15.92 3.03 9.22
C PRO A 94 -16.23 2.91 10.72
N PHE A 95 -15.53 2.02 11.41
CA PHE A 95 -15.62 1.79 12.86
C PHE A 95 -14.29 1.25 13.37
N ALA A 96 -14.07 1.29 14.68
CA ALA A 96 -12.87 0.70 15.27
C ALA A 96 -12.90 -0.85 15.17
N GLY A 97 -11.78 -1.46 14.82
CA GLY A 97 -11.73 -2.92 14.61
C GLY A 97 -10.36 -3.47 14.30
N THR A 98 -10.30 -4.79 14.11
CA THR A 98 -9.10 -5.51 13.68
C THR A 98 -9.18 -5.84 12.19
N VAL A 99 -8.09 -5.55 11.47
CA VAL A 99 -7.95 -5.82 10.04
C VAL A 99 -7.51 -7.27 9.83
N GLN A 100 -8.13 -7.93 8.86
CA GLN A 100 -7.66 -9.18 8.29
C GLN A 100 -7.57 -9.05 6.76
N VAL A 101 -6.40 -9.34 6.18
CA VAL A 101 -6.17 -9.33 4.74
C VAL A 101 -6.00 -10.76 4.25
N ARG A 102 -6.84 -11.18 3.30
CA ARG A 102 -6.74 -12.48 2.63
C ARG A 102 -6.56 -12.28 1.14
N THR A 103 -5.48 -12.81 0.58
CA THR A 103 -5.18 -12.65 -0.85
C THR A 103 -5.60 -13.88 -1.65
N TYR A 104 -6.40 -13.65 -2.69
CA TYR A 104 -6.95 -14.69 -3.57
C TYR A 104 -6.40 -14.57 -4.99
N GLN A 105 -6.33 -15.70 -5.69
CA GLN A 105 -6.02 -15.75 -7.13
C GLN A 105 -7.01 -16.68 -7.83
N LEU A 106 -7.31 -16.41 -9.10
CA LEU A 106 -8.01 -17.36 -9.97
C LEU A 106 -6.96 -18.18 -10.74
N ILE A 107 -6.88 -19.49 -10.47
CA ILE A 107 -5.89 -20.38 -11.10
C ILE A 107 -6.64 -21.55 -11.71
N GLY A 108 -6.57 -21.69 -13.04
CA GLY A 108 -7.26 -22.78 -13.75
C GLY A 108 -8.79 -22.77 -13.56
N GLY A 109 -9.40 -21.60 -13.33
CA GLY A 109 -10.83 -21.46 -13.06
C GLY A 109 -11.23 -21.64 -11.58
N GLU A 110 -10.27 -21.92 -10.69
CA GLU A 110 -10.53 -22.06 -9.25
C GLU A 110 -10.03 -20.86 -8.46
N ILE A 111 -10.81 -20.40 -7.49
CA ILE A 111 -10.41 -19.34 -6.56
C ILE A 111 -9.56 -19.98 -5.46
N ARG A 112 -8.29 -19.59 -5.38
CA ARG A 112 -7.32 -20.11 -4.41
C ARG A 112 -6.86 -19.03 -3.44
N LEU A 113 -6.86 -19.35 -2.15
CA LEU A 113 -6.36 -18.49 -1.07
C LEU A 113 -4.85 -18.73 -0.85
N GLY A 114 -4.07 -17.66 -0.73
CA GLY A 114 -2.65 -17.74 -0.32
C GLY A 114 -1.72 -18.43 -1.34
N SER A 115 -2.16 -18.59 -2.59
CA SER A 115 -1.30 -19.03 -3.68
C SER A 115 -0.32 -17.93 -4.08
N ASN A 116 0.76 -18.31 -4.78
CA ASN A 116 1.78 -17.38 -5.26
C ASN A 116 2.16 -17.70 -6.71
N VAL A 117 1.21 -17.52 -7.64
CA VAL A 117 1.46 -17.63 -9.09
C VAL A 117 1.62 -16.21 -9.64
N PRO A 118 2.86 -15.71 -9.87
CA PRO A 118 3.10 -14.29 -10.15
C PRO A 118 2.50 -13.79 -11.47
N SER A 119 2.21 -14.70 -12.40
CA SER A 119 1.56 -14.38 -13.68
C SER A 119 0.05 -14.14 -13.56
N GLN A 120 -0.53 -14.38 -12.38
CA GLN A 120 -1.96 -14.16 -12.11
C GLN A 120 -2.14 -12.99 -11.15
N PRO A 121 -3.18 -12.16 -11.33
CA PRO A 121 -3.48 -11.07 -10.42
C PRO A 121 -3.80 -11.59 -9.01
N PHE A 122 -3.33 -10.84 -8.01
CA PHE A 122 -3.65 -11.05 -6.61
C PHE A 122 -4.82 -10.16 -6.22
N PHE A 123 -5.89 -10.72 -5.66
CA PHE A 123 -7.07 -9.96 -5.24
C PHE A 123 -7.18 -9.96 -3.72
N PRO A 124 -7.00 -8.81 -3.05
CA PRO A 124 -7.07 -8.74 -1.60
C PRO A 124 -8.53 -8.67 -1.13
N TYR A 125 -8.89 -9.47 -0.14
CA TYR A 125 -10.11 -9.28 0.65
C TYR A 125 -9.70 -8.67 1.97
N ILE A 126 -10.16 -7.44 2.20
CA ILE A 126 -9.82 -6.67 3.38
C ILE A 126 -11.04 -6.73 4.29
N THR A 127 -10.89 -7.40 5.42
CA THR A 127 -11.94 -7.56 6.42
C THR A 127 -11.63 -6.68 7.61
N LEU A 128 -12.60 -5.91 8.09
CA LEU A 128 -12.50 -5.19 9.35
C LEU A 128 -13.58 -5.72 10.30
N THR A 129 -13.15 -6.18 11.46
CA THR A 129 -14.04 -6.82 12.46
C THR A 129 -14.00 -6.06 13.77
N SER A 130 -15.17 -5.68 14.27
CA SER A 130 -15.39 -5.18 15.63
C SER A 130 -16.14 -6.23 16.45
N ALA A 131 -16.55 -5.87 17.68
CA ALA A 131 -17.41 -6.72 18.49
C ALA A 131 -18.82 -6.88 17.89
N GLU A 132 -19.29 -5.87 17.15
CA GLU A 132 -20.68 -5.76 16.70
C GLU A 132 -20.86 -6.00 15.20
N ARG A 133 -19.79 -5.83 14.40
CA ARG A 133 -19.90 -5.82 12.94
C ARG A 133 -18.66 -6.39 12.26
N ARG A 134 -18.88 -6.97 11.09
CA ARG A 134 -17.84 -7.37 10.15
C ARG A 134 -18.12 -6.79 8.78
N ILE A 135 -17.19 -6.02 8.24
CA ILE A 135 -17.21 -5.54 6.86
C ILE A 135 -16.13 -6.24 6.05
N VAL A 136 -16.44 -6.62 4.82
CA VAL A 136 -15.50 -7.21 3.87
C VAL A 136 -15.49 -6.39 2.59
N TYR A 137 -14.34 -5.83 2.28
CA TYR A 137 -14.03 -5.11 1.04
C TYR A 137 -13.38 -6.04 0.04
N ARG A 138 -13.84 -6.00 -1.21
CA ARG A 138 -13.34 -6.81 -2.33
C ARG A 138 -12.98 -5.89 -3.49
N PRO A 139 -11.88 -5.14 -3.39
CA PRO A 139 -11.45 -4.22 -4.43
C PRO A 139 -10.82 -4.95 -5.63
N GLY A 140 -10.25 -4.19 -6.56
CA GLY A 140 -9.46 -4.70 -7.69
C GLY A 140 -8.11 -5.29 -7.27
N ALA A 141 -7.30 -5.66 -8.25
CA ALA A 141 -6.06 -6.37 -8.01
C ALA A 141 -5.04 -5.56 -7.17
N LEU A 142 -4.31 -6.26 -6.31
CA LEU A 142 -3.24 -5.72 -5.49
C LEU A 142 -2.12 -5.17 -6.38
N ASP A 143 -1.52 -4.06 -5.96
CA ASP A 143 -0.40 -3.37 -6.61
C ASP A 143 -0.70 -2.72 -7.98
N SER A 144 -1.77 -3.12 -8.67
CA SER A 144 -2.27 -2.42 -9.88
C SER A 144 -3.45 -1.50 -9.61
N ASP A 145 -4.41 -1.96 -8.80
CA ASP A 145 -5.67 -1.26 -8.55
C ASP A 145 -5.85 -0.88 -7.07
N THR A 146 -5.24 -1.67 -6.19
CA THR A 146 -5.37 -1.55 -4.74
C THR A 146 -4.00 -1.49 -4.07
N GLN A 147 -3.78 -0.49 -3.23
CA GLN A 147 -2.66 -0.43 -2.31
C GLN A 147 -3.16 -0.57 -0.87
N ILE A 148 -2.75 -1.64 -0.19
CA ILE A 148 -3.08 -1.83 1.23
C ILE A 148 -2.25 -0.86 2.07
N VAL A 149 -2.90 -0.17 3.02
CA VAL A 149 -2.26 0.79 3.92
C VAL A 149 -2.20 0.23 5.34
N ALA A 150 -3.30 -0.36 5.80
CA ALA A 150 -3.35 -1.04 7.10
C ALA A 150 -2.86 -2.50 6.97
N PRO A 151 -1.81 -2.91 7.69
CA PRO A 151 -1.30 -4.27 7.61
C PRO A 151 -2.28 -5.28 8.23
N ASP A 152 -2.14 -6.55 7.84
CA ASP A 152 -2.88 -7.65 8.44
C ASP A 152 -2.66 -7.70 9.96
N GLY A 153 -3.74 -7.92 10.72
CA GLY A 153 -3.73 -7.92 12.18
C GLY A 153 -3.72 -6.53 12.85
N ALA A 154 -3.67 -5.44 12.08
CA ALA A 154 -3.71 -4.09 12.64
C ALA A 154 -5.01 -3.83 13.40
N LYS A 155 -4.91 -3.14 14.54
CA LYS A 155 -6.06 -2.55 15.24
C LYS A 155 -6.18 -1.09 14.82
N LEU A 156 -7.35 -0.69 14.37
CA LEU A 156 -7.63 0.63 13.84
C LEU A 156 -8.78 1.29 14.61
N ASP A 157 -8.67 2.61 14.78
CA ASP A 157 -9.79 3.46 15.15
C ASP A 157 -10.65 3.79 13.93
N ALA A 158 -11.88 4.25 14.16
CA ALA A 158 -12.72 4.77 13.09
C ALA A 158 -12.03 5.98 12.42
N GLY A 159 -12.10 6.06 11.10
CA GLY A 159 -11.43 7.07 10.28
C GLY A 159 -9.98 6.74 9.91
N ALA A 160 -9.36 5.71 10.50
CA ALA A 160 -7.99 5.34 10.15
C ALA A 160 -7.90 4.79 8.71
N PRO A 161 -6.84 5.12 7.94
CA PRO A 161 -6.66 4.62 6.57
C PRO A 161 -6.59 3.09 6.49
N LEU A 162 -7.37 2.48 5.59
CA LEU A 162 -7.37 1.03 5.32
C LEU A 162 -6.59 0.68 4.06
N TYR A 163 -6.99 1.25 2.93
CA TYR A 163 -6.37 1.02 1.63
C TYR A 163 -6.69 2.16 0.67
N LYS A 164 -5.88 2.27 -0.38
CA LYS A 164 -6.00 3.27 -1.42
C LYS A 164 -6.35 2.62 -2.76
N VAL A 165 -7.23 3.25 -3.51
CA VAL A 165 -7.48 2.92 -4.92
C VAL A 165 -6.35 3.56 -5.75
N ILE A 166 -5.57 2.76 -6.44
CA ILE A 166 -4.42 3.20 -7.24
C ILE A 166 -4.58 2.94 -8.75
N GLY A 167 -5.63 2.18 -9.13
CA GLY A 167 -6.00 1.89 -10.51
C GLY A 167 -7.52 1.78 -10.67
N ALA A 168 -7.97 1.76 -11.92
CA ALA A 168 -9.40 1.79 -12.27
C ALA A 168 -10.01 0.40 -12.48
N GLY A 169 -9.24 -0.67 -12.26
CA GLY A 169 -9.66 -2.05 -12.43
C GLY A 169 -10.89 -2.40 -11.59
N ALA A 170 -11.73 -3.26 -12.15
CA ALA A 170 -12.93 -3.72 -11.48
C ALA A 170 -12.60 -4.57 -10.24
N SER A 171 -13.57 -4.66 -9.34
CA SER A 171 -13.54 -5.57 -8.19
C SER A 171 -13.16 -6.99 -8.61
N SER A 172 -12.49 -7.71 -7.71
CA SER A 172 -12.29 -9.16 -7.82
C SER A 172 -13.58 -9.94 -8.13
N TRP A 173 -14.74 -9.40 -7.77
CA TRP A 173 -16.05 -10.00 -8.04
C TRP A 173 -16.29 -10.22 -9.54
N ARG A 174 -15.76 -9.34 -10.39
CA ARG A 174 -15.81 -9.49 -11.85
C ARG A 174 -15.12 -10.76 -12.32
N THR A 175 -13.96 -11.04 -11.73
CA THR A 175 -13.12 -12.19 -12.09
C THR A 175 -13.66 -13.48 -11.50
N PHE A 176 -14.23 -13.42 -10.31
CA PHE A 176 -14.57 -14.61 -9.52
C PHE A 176 -16.02 -15.09 -9.67
N TYR A 177 -16.98 -14.19 -9.91
CA TYR A 177 -18.39 -14.51 -9.73
C TYR A 177 -19.31 -13.95 -10.81
N ASP A 178 -19.14 -12.68 -11.17
CA ASP A 178 -20.06 -11.96 -12.04
C ASP A 178 -19.30 -11.06 -13.02
N PRO A 179 -19.07 -11.51 -14.28
CA PRO A 179 -18.30 -10.76 -15.26
C PRO A 179 -18.95 -9.44 -15.69
N SER A 180 -20.22 -9.19 -15.33
CA SER A 180 -20.91 -7.93 -15.61
C SER A 180 -20.54 -6.81 -14.62
N VAL A 181 -19.90 -7.12 -13.49
CA VAL A 181 -19.49 -6.12 -12.50
C VAL A 181 -18.44 -5.18 -13.09
N THR A 182 -18.76 -3.89 -13.09
CA THR A 182 -17.86 -2.80 -13.52
C THR A 182 -17.38 -1.92 -12.37
N ALA A 183 -17.98 -2.05 -11.18
CA ALA A 183 -17.57 -1.32 -9.98
C ALA A 183 -16.15 -1.72 -9.54
N GLN A 184 -15.39 -0.76 -8.99
CA GLN A 184 -14.05 -1.00 -8.44
C GLN A 184 -14.10 -1.79 -7.13
N LEU A 185 -15.24 -1.79 -6.44
CA LEU A 185 -15.37 -2.38 -5.12
C LEU A 185 -16.75 -3.04 -4.94
N ILE A 186 -16.75 -4.28 -4.43
CA ILE A 186 -17.94 -4.93 -3.86
C ILE A 186 -17.75 -5.08 -2.34
N VAL A 187 -18.77 -4.70 -1.57
CA VAL A 187 -18.73 -4.68 -0.10
C VAL A 187 -19.87 -5.49 0.47
N SER A 188 -19.61 -6.25 1.54
CA SER A 188 -20.65 -6.87 2.36
C SER A 188 -20.49 -6.45 3.82
N LEU A 189 -21.59 -6.36 4.54
CA LEU A 189 -21.63 -6.04 5.98
C LEU A 189 -22.47 -7.08 6.72
N ALA A 190 -22.02 -7.47 7.91
CA ALA A 190 -22.77 -8.34 8.80
C ALA A 190 -22.72 -7.82 10.25
N ALA A 191 -23.77 -8.09 11.01
CA ALA A 191 -23.81 -7.91 12.45
C ALA A 191 -23.17 -9.10 13.17
N LEU A 192 -22.56 -8.85 14.32
CA LEU A 192 -21.94 -9.82 15.21
C LEU A 192 -22.50 -9.67 16.63
N PRO A 193 -22.59 -10.79 17.39
CA PRO A 193 -22.45 -12.16 16.93
C PRO A 193 -23.64 -12.59 16.04
N GLY A 194 -23.47 -13.67 15.27
CA GLY A 194 -24.58 -14.29 14.51
C GLY A 194 -24.57 -14.05 13.00
N ASP A 195 -23.64 -13.24 12.48
CA ASP A 195 -23.43 -13.04 11.04
C ASP A 195 -24.69 -12.63 10.27
N ALA A 196 -25.61 -11.93 10.94
CA ALA A 196 -26.82 -11.44 10.31
C ALA A 196 -26.46 -10.40 9.24
N GLU A 197 -26.97 -10.58 8.03
CA GLU A 197 -26.67 -9.70 6.90
C GLU A 197 -27.22 -8.30 7.14
N LEU A 198 -26.39 -7.29 6.89
CA LEU A 198 -26.76 -5.87 6.95
C LEU A 198 -26.58 -5.23 5.57
N ASP A 199 -27.32 -4.17 5.29
CA ASP A 199 -27.11 -3.36 4.10
C ASP A 199 -25.82 -2.53 4.23
N PRO A 200 -24.81 -2.72 3.37
CA PRO A 200 -23.59 -1.92 3.38
C PRO A 200 -23.75 -0.55 2.70
N VAL A 201 -24.79 -0.30 1.90
CA VAL A 201 -24.96 0.97 1.14
C VAL A 201 -24.91 2.21 2.04
N PRO A 202 -25.58 2.25 3.21
CA PRO A 202 -25.54 3.42 4.10
C PRO A 202 -24.14 3.79 4.62
N LEU A 203 -23.15 2.90 4.55
CA LEU A 203 -21.77 3.21 4.96
C LEU A 203 -21.05 4.16 3.99
N PHE A 204 -21.59 4.33 2.78
CA PHE A 204 -21.00 5.16 1.73
C PHE A 204 -21.86 6.37 1.38
N ALA A 205 -23.01 6.53 2.04
CA ALA A 205 -23.69 7.82 2.06
C ALA A 205 -22.79 8.77 2.86
N GLY A 206 -22.29 9.82 2.21
CA GLY A 206 -21.54 10.86 2.92
C GLY A 206 -22.36 11.46 4.07
N PRO A 207 -21.74 12.23 4.97
CA PRO A 207 -22.49 13.15 5.81
C PRO A 207 -23.34 14.11 4.96
#